data_AF-A0A7C5MT46-F1
#
_entry.id   AF-A0A7C5MT46-F1
#
_cell.length_a   1.000
_cell.length_b   1.000
_cell.length_c   1.000
_cell.angle_alpha   90.00
_cell.angle_beta   90.00
_cell.angle_gamma   90.00
#
_symmetry.space_group_name_H-M   'P 1'
#
loop_
_entity.id
_entity.type
_entity.pdbx_description
1 polymer ?
#
loop_
_entity_poly.entity_id
_entity_poly.type
_entity_poly.pdbx_seq_one_letter_code
_entity_poly.pdbx_strand_id
1 'polypeptide(L)'
;MAGHEHKPTSPMGGVKAFSCPNCGGQVTLRAPGQTLAAACSHCSSVIDLSNENLRILQKAQDKITREPVIPIGTRGKMEGIEWEVIGFIERKVAGYEYFWEEYLLFNPWYGFRWLLNNHGHWGYASPMMDSPQYADGGNTAKYAGRKYKKFSRGGAQVNFVLGEFYWKVKRGDTVSTIDLVAPPYMLSYEKDQHGHNWTHTAYIEPEIVQKAFQIEKMPFRRRIGANQPNKAKESWKQVRLIYFAVLAIVIAMQVFFSARAEDKI
;
A
#
# COMPACT_ATOMS: atom_id res chain seq x y z
N MET A 1 18.19 -0.10 -13.38
CA MET A 1 18.46 1.30 -13.78
C MET A 1 17.57 2.16 -12.92
N ALA A 2 18.17 2.92 -12.01
CA ALA A 2 17.45 3.74 -11.03
C ALA A 2 16.65 4.81 -11.79
N GLY A 3 15.34 4.89 -11.53
CA GLY A 3 14.52 5.96 -12.06
C GLY A 3 15.00 7.27 -11.47
N HIS A 4 15.51 8.16 -12.32
CA HIS A 4 15.82 9.52 -11.92
C HIS A 4 14.51 10.21 -11.53
N GLU A 5 14.25 10.35 -10.23
CA GLU A 5 13.18 11.18 -9.70
C GLU A 5 13.43 12.63 -10.11
N HIS A 6 12.62 13.12 -11.04
CA HIS A 6 12.63 14.52 -11.47
C HIS A 6 12.06 15.39 -10.34
N LYS A 7 12.93 16.14 -9.65
CA LYS A 7 12.51 17.11 -8.63
C LYS A 7 12.04 18.40 -9.31
N PRO A 8 10.77 18.83 -9.13
CA PRO A 8 10.26 20.08 -9.69
C PRO A 8 10.95 21.30 -9.09
N THR A 9 10.96 22.40 -9.85
CA THR A 9 11.76 23.62 -9.62
C THR A 9 11.13 24.62 -8.63
N SER A 10 9.90 24.39 -8.14
CA SER A 10 9.25 25.26 -7.15
C SER A 10 8.35 24.45 -6.18
N PRO A 11 8.37 24.74 -4.86
CA PRO A 11 7.58 23.99 -3.89
C PRO A 11 6.09 24.35 -4.01
N MET A 12 5.25 23.33 -4.21
CA MET A 12 3.79 23.47 -4.13
C MET A 12 3.33 23.30 -2.68
N GLY A 13 3.78 24.18 -1.77
CA GLY A 13 3.61 24.03 -0.32
C GLY A 13 2.80 25.13 0.36
N GLY A 14 2.28 24.83 1.55
CA GLY A 14 1.58 25.75 2.46
C GLY A 14 0.56 25.02 3.31
N VAL A 15 0.09 25.63 4.41
CA VAL A 15 -1.07 25.12 5.17
C VAL A 15 -2.20 26.13 5.02
N LYS A 16 -3.38 25.66 4.61
CA LYS A 16 -4.61 26.47 4.57
C LYS A 16 -5.65 25.87 5.50
N ALA A 17 -6.52 26.68 6.07
CA ALA A 17 -7.63 26.18 6.88
C ALA A 17 -8.93 26.88 6.49
N PHE A 18 -10.05 26.18 6.67
CA PHE A 18 -11.39 26.73 6.47
C PHE A 18 -12.39 26.06 7.42
N SER A 19 -13.55 26.68 7.63
CA SER A 19 -14.61 26.12 8.47
C SER A 19 -15.48 25.14 7.67
N CYS A 20 -15.70 23.95 8.21
CA CYS A 20 -16.56 22.94 7.59
C CYS A 20 -17.97 23.51 7.38
N PRO A 21 -18.52 23.50 6.15
CA PRO A 21 -19.85 24.06 5.89
C PRO A 21 -21.00 23.25 6.48
N ASN A 22 -20.73 22.05 7.00
CA ASN A 22 -21.73 21.21 7.65
C ASN A 22 -21.79 21.40 9.18
N CYS A 23 -20.65 21.57 9.87
CA CYS A 23 -20.62 21.62 11.34
C CYS A 23 -19.83 22.80 11.94
N GLY A 24 -19.19 23.63 11.12
CA GLY A 24 -18.34 24.74 11.58
C GLY A 24 -16.95 24.35 12.09
N GLY A 25 -16.64 23.06 12.25
CA GLY A 25 -15.32 22.59 12.69
C GLY A 25 -14.20 22.95 11.71
N GLN A 26 -12.99 23.18 12.21
CA GLN A 26 -11.85 23.58 11.39
C GLN A 26 -11.36 22.40 10.53
N VAL A 27 -11.10 22.67 9.25
CA VAL A 27 -10.49 21.73 8.30
C VAL A 27 -9.16 22.30 7.83
N THR A 28 -8.08 21.57 8.09
CA THR A 28 -6.70 21.97 7.77
C THR A 28 -6.17 21.19 6.56
N LEU A 29 -5.78 21.91 5.52
CA LEU A 29 -5.19 21.43 4.29
C LEU A 29 -3.66 21.58 4.32
N ARG A 30 -2.95 20.52 3.96
CA ARG A 30 -1.47 20.44 3.91
C ARG A 30 -0.93 20.43 2.49
N ALA A 31 -1.75 20.07 1.52
CA ALA A 31 -1.48 20.16 0.08
C ALA A 31 -2.43 21.17 -0.62
N PRO A 32 -2.51 22.44 -0.17
CA PRO A 32 -3.41 23.42 -0.76
C PRO A 32 -3.10 23.62 -2.26
N GLY A 33 -4.16 23.69 -3.07
CA GLY A 33 -4.05 23.77 -4.53
C GLY A 33 -3.90 22.42 -5.24
N GLN A 34 -3.63 21.33 -4.50
CA GLN A 34 -3.65 19.96 -5.02
C GLN A 34 -4.78 19.13 -4.41
N THR A 35 -5.35 19.56 -3.29
CA THR A 35 -6.52 18.94 -2.66
C THR A 35 -7.81 19.23 -3.44
N LEU A 36 -8.52 18.17 -3.84
CA LEU A 36 -9.85 18.24 -4.45
C LEU A 36 -10.97 17.79 -3.52
N ALA A 37 -10.67 16.99 -2.49
CA ALA A 37 -11.61 16.68 -1.43
C ALA A 37 -10.95 16.61 -0.06
N ALA A 38 -11.68 17.00 0.98
CA ALA A 38 -11.24 16.86 2.37
C ALA A 38 -12.39 16.40 3.27
N ALA A 39 -12.10 15.41 4.13
CA ALA A 39 -13.00 14.94 5.16
C ALA A 39 -12.77 15.71 6.46
N CYS A 40 -13.84 16.30 7.00
CA CYS A 40 -13.79 17.01 8.27
C CYS A 40 -13.55 16.02 9.43
N SER A 41 -12.51 16.24 10.25
CA SER A 41 -12.22 15.40 11.41
C SER A 41 -13.29 15.46 12.51
N HIS A 42 -14.11 16.51 12.54
CA HIS A 42 -15.13 16.70 13.58
C HIS A 42 -16.45 16.00 13.28
N CYS A 43 -16.88 15.97 12.01
CA CYS A 43 -18.17 15.38 11.64
C CYS A 43 -18.07 14.32 10.53
N SER A 44 -16.88 14.08 9.96
CA SER A 44 -16.68 13.13 8.86
C SER A 44 -17.42 13.46 7.55
N SER A 45 -17.96 14.68 7.41
CA SER A 45 -18.47 15.14 6.11
C SER A 45 -17.31 15.32 5.13
N VAL A 46 -17.49 14.85 3.90
CA VAL A 46 -16.54 15.02 2.80
C VAL A 46 -16.92 16.23 1.98
N ILE A 47 -15.97 17.13 1.79
CA ILE A 47 -16.14 18.45 1.18
C ILE A 47 -15.44 18.45 -0.17
N ASP A 48 -16.07 19.04 -1.19
CA ASP A 48 -15.50 19.31 -2.52
C ASP A 48 -14.68 20.61 -2.46
N LEU A 49 -13.42 20.54 -2.84
CA LEU A 49 -12.50 21.68 -2.91
C LEU A 49 -12.12 22.05 -4.35
N SER A 50 -12.72 21.44 -5.37
CA SER A 50 -12.38 21.80 -6.75
C SER A 50 -12.81 23.23 -7.12
N ASN A 51 -13.80 23.77 -6.40
CA ASN A 51 -14.38 25.08 -6.64
C ASN A 51 -14.54 25.82 -5.29
N GLU A 52 -14.63 27.15 -5.32
CA GLU A 52 -14.70 28.00 -4.11
C GLU A 52 -15.94 27.78 -3.23
N ASN A 53 -16.97 27.12 -3.75
CA ASN A 53 -18.26 26.95 -3.06
C ASN A 53 -18.26 25.91 -1.93
N LEU A 54 -17.14 25.21 -1.67
CA LEU A 54 -16.97 24.23 -0.59
C LEU A 54 -18.16 23.27 -0.41
N ARG A 55 -18.63 22.68 -1.50
CA ARG A 55 -19.86 21.88 -1.49
C ARG A 55 -19.66 20.57 -0.71
N ILE A 56 -20.64 20.15 0.08
CA ILE A 56 -20.63 18.83 0.72
C ILE A 56 -20.85 17.74 -0.35
N LEU A 57 -19.83 16.89 -0.58
CA LEU A 57 -19.93 15.70 -1.44
C LEU A 57 -20.71 14.58 -0.76
N GLN A 58 -20.52 14.46 0.55
CA GLN A 58 -21.16 13.46 1.38
C GLN A 58 -21.29 14.00 2.80
N LYS A 59 -22.52 14.04 3.31
CA LYS A 59 -22.76 14.38 4.71
C LYS A 59 -22.26 13.26 5.62
N ALA A 60 -21.84 13.67 6.81
CA ALA A 60 -21.71 12.81 7.97
C ALA A 60 -22.91 11.84 8.06
N GLN A 61 -22.68 10.54 7.86
CA GLN A 61 -23.69 9.50 8.09
C GLN A 61 -23.02 8.32 8.78
N ASP A 62 -23.56 7.98 9.95
CA ASP A 62 -23.24 6.88 10.86
C ASP A 62 -21.87 6.85 11.56
N LYS A 63 -21.90 6.21 12.74
CA LYS A 63 -20.89 6.06 13.81
C LYS A 63 -19.61 5.30 13.41
N ILE A 64 -19.25 5.25 12.13
CA ILE A 64 -18.00 4.59 11.72
C ILE A 64 -16.85 5.53 12.07
N THR A 65 -16.25 5.29 13.23
CA THR A 65 -15.01 5.95 13.65
C THR A 65 -13.86 5.00 13.40
N ARG A 66 -12.81 5.50 12.73
CA ARG A 66 -11.54 4.80 12.56
C ARG A 66 -10.41 5.69 13.05
N GLU A 67 -9.56 5.10 13.87
CA GLU A 67 -8.33 5.72 14.32
C GLU A 67 -7.18 5.10 13.52
N PRO A 68 -6.55 5.87 12.61
CA PRO A 68 -5.46 5.37 11.81
C PRO A 68 -4.22 5.09 12.68
N VAL A 69 -3.46 4.05 12.35
CA VAL A 69 -2.20 3.70 13.04
C VAL A 69 -1.19 4.85 12.94
N ILE A 70 -1.22 5.57 11.81
CA ILE A 70 -0.45 6.79 11.58
C ILE A 70 -1.43 7.97 11.54
N PRO A 71 -1.48 8.83 12.58
CA PRO A 71 -2.37 9.98 12.60
C PRO A 71 -2.14 10.93 11.43
N ILE A 72 -3.21 11.58 10.95
CA ILE A 72 -3.10 12.65 9.96
C ILE A 72 -2.24 13.80 10.52
N GLY A 73 -1.34 14.33 9.69
CA GLY A 73 -0.34 15.33 10.04
C GLY A 73 0.96 14.77 10.59
N THR A 74 1.06 13.45 10.81
CA THR A 74 2.32 12.84 11.22
C THR A 74 3.35 13.00 10.11
N ARG A 75 4.54 13.47 10.46
CA ARG A 75 5.68 13.57 9.55
C ARG A 75 6.66 12.44 9.80
N GLY A 76 7.20 11.89 8.73
CA GLY A 76 8.15 10.80 8.78
C GLY A 76 9.09 10.78 7.60
N LYS A 77 10.21 10.08 7.73
CA LYS A 77 11.23 10.00 6.68
C LYS A 77 11.25 8.62 6.04
N MET A 78 10.94 8.56 4.75
CA MET A 78 10.99 7.34 3.93
C MET A 78 11.93 7.56 2.76
N GLU A 79 12.86 6.62 2.53
CA GLU A 79 13.84 6.69 1.44
C GLU A 79 14.65 8.00 1.39
N GLY A 80 14.90 8.60 2.56
CA GLY A 80 15.65 9.86 2.63
C GLY A 80 14.79 11.13 2.47
N ILE A 81 13.51 10.99 2.15
CA ILE A 81 12.56 12.09 1.88
C ILE A 81 11.59 12.23 3.05
N GLU A 82 11.34 13.46 3.48
CA GLU A 82 10.31 13.77 4.48
C GLU A 82 8.92 13.74 3.84
N TRP A 83 7.99 13.03 4.47
CA TRP A 83 6.61 12.89 4.03
C TRP A 83 5.68 13.28 5.17
N GLU A 84 4.58 13.95 4.86
CA GLU A 84 3.48 14.19 5.79
C GLU A 84 2.29 13.30 5.43
N VAL A 85 1.69 12.62 6.41
CA VAL A 85 0.45 11.90 6.21
C VAL A 85 -0.70 12.90 6.10
N ILE A 86 -1.35 12.98 4.94
CA ILE A 86 -2.41 13.97 4.69
C ILE A 86 -3.79 13.34 4.55
N GLY A 87 -3.86 12.06 4.22
CA GLY A 87 -5.10 11.34 4.01
C GLY A 87 -5.03 9.90 4.50
N PHE A 88 -6.18 9.35 4.85
CA PHE A 88 -6.38 7.96 5.24
C PHE A 88 -7.70 7.47 4.67
N ILE A 89 -7.68 6.31 4.00
CA ILE A 89 -8.88 5.58 3.64
C ILE A 89 -8.83 4.15 4.16
N GLU A 90 -9.98 3.66 4.59
CA GLU A 90 -10.21 2.23 4.73
C GLU A 90 -10.97 1.77 3.50
N ARG A 91 -10.46 0.77 2.81
CA ARG A 91 -11.13 0.12 1.70
C ARG A 91 -11.57 -1.27 2.09
N LYS A 92 -12.59 -1.77 1.40
CA LYS A 92 -13.02 -3.16 1.50
C LYS A 92 -13.20 -3.80 0.14
N VAL A 93 -13.09 -5.12 0.10
CA VAL A 93 -13.46 -5.87 -1.12
C VAL A 93 -14.96 -5.72 -1.31
N ALA A 94 -15.39 -5.32 -2.50
CA ALA A 94 -16.79 -5.15 -2.81
C ALA A 94 -17.56 -6.46 -2.55
N GLY A 95 -18.55 -6.41 -1.65
CA GLY A 95 -19.35 -7.58 -1.25
C GLY A 95 -18.76 -8.45 -0.14
N TYR A 96 -17.59 -8.11 0.41
CA TYR A 96 -16.96 -8.88 1.50
C TYR A 96 -16.46 -7.98 2.62
N GLU A 97 -16.51 -8.48 3.86
CA GLU A 97 -15.98 -7.80 5.04
C GLU A 97 -14.47 -8.06 5.21
N TYR A 98 -13.71 -7.77 4.14
CA TYR A 98 -12.26 -7.81 4.12
C TYR A 98 -11.73 -6.41 3.85
N PHE A 99 -10.98 -5.86 4.80
CA PHE A 99 -10.58 -4.47 4.84
C PHE A 99 -9.07 -4.30 4.77
N TRP A 100 -8.64 -3.20 4.16
CA TRP A 100 -7.27 -2.73 4.24
C TRP A 100 -7.25 -1.20 4.35
N GLU A 101 -6.11 -0.67 4.77
CA GLU A 101 -5.92 0.75 5.01
C GLU A 101 -4.93 1.31 3.99
N GLU A 102 -5.17 2.53 3.56
CA GLU A 102 -4.27 3.28 2.68
C GLU A 102 -4.06 4.69 3.23
N TYR A 103 -2.79 5.08 3.33
CA TYR A 103 -2.37 6.38 3.86
C TYR A 103 -1.77 7.18 2.71
N LEU A 104 -2.32 8.37 2.47
CA LEU A 104 -1.80 9.30 1.48
C LEU A 104 -0.69 10.14 2.12
N LEU A 105 0.49 10.08 1.51
CA LEU A 105 1.66 10.85 1.87
C LEU A 105 1.85 12.00 0.89
N PHE A 106 2.26 13.16 1.40
CA PHE A 106 2.57 14.32 0.59
C PHE A 106 3.96 14.88 0.90
N ASN A 107 4.63 15.31 -0.16
CA ASN A 107 5.79 16.16 -0.11
C ASN A 107 5.66 17.26 -1.19
N PRO A 108 5.91 18.55 -0.85
CA PRO A 108 5.76 19.66 -1.80
C PRO A 108 6.65 19.60 -3.05
N TRP A 109 7.70 18.79 -3.02
CA TRP A 109 8.65 18.57 -4.11
C TRP A 109 8.40 17.24 -4.81
N TYR A 110 8.12 16.17 -4.08
CA TYR A 110 8.01 14.82 -4.67
C TYR A 110 6.56 14.39 -4.97
N GLY A 111 5.58 15.24 -4.68
CA GLY A 111 4.16 14.99 -4.93
C GLY A 111 3.58 14.02 -3.91
N PHE A 112 2.96 12.93 -4.40
CA PHE A 112 2.21 11.99 -3.58
C PHE A 112 2.83 10.58 -3.58
N ARG A 113 2.71 9.91 -2.44
CA ARG A 113 3.03 8.48 -2.25
C ARG A 113 1.97 7.85 -1.37
N TRP A 114 1.95 6.54 -1.33
CA TRP A 114 0.99 5.78 -0.53
C TRP A 114 1.70 4.80 0.39
N LEU A 115 1.18 4.64 1.60
CA LEU A 115 1.42 3.45 2.41
C LEU A 115 0.16 2.61 2.42
N LEU A 116 0.28 1.34 2.04
CA LEU A 116 -0.81 0.37 2.15
C LEU A 116 -0.54 -0.51 3.35
N ASN A 117 -1.53 -0.69 4.22
CA ASN A 117 -1.49 -1.64 5.33
C ASN A 117 -2.61 -2.67 5.16
N ASN A 118 -2.21 -3.89 4.86
CA ASN A 118 -3.10 -5.03 4.83
C ASN A 118 -2.78 -5.97 5.99
N HIS A 119 -3.51 -5.82 7.10
CA HIS A 119 -3.36 -6.62 8.31
C HIS A 119 -1.92 -6.74 8.84
N GLY A 120 -1.21 -5.62 8.90
CA GLY A 120 0.17 -5.53 9.38
C GLY A 120 1.23 -5.76 8.29
N HIS A 121 0.83 -6.06 7.05
CA HIS A 121 1.73 -6.08 5.91
C HIS A 121 1.72 -4.73 5.22
N TRP A 122 2.90 -4.12 5.11
CA TRP A 122 3.05 -2.77 4.60
C TRP A 122 3.61 -2.73 3.19
N GLY A 123 3.09 -1.82 2.37
CA GLY A 123 3.61 -1.50 1.05
C GLY A 123 3.85 -0.01 0.90
N TYR A 124 4.97 0.38 0.29
CA TYR A 124 5.22 1.75 -0.15
C TYR A 124 4.95 1.84 -1.64
N ALA A 125 4.06 2.75 -2.03
CA ALA A 125 3.47 2.78 -3.35
C ALA A 125 3.60 4.14 -4.02
N SER A 126 3.82 4.09 -5.33
CA SER A 126 3.95 5.25 -6.20
C SER A 126 3.04 5.09 -7.41
N PRO A 127 2.35 6.17 -7.85
CA PRO A 127 1.62 6.15 -9.12
C PRO A 127 2.60 5.91 -10.27
N MET A 128 2.16 5.20 -11.29
CA MET A 128 2.95 4.92 -12.49
C MET A 128 2.54 5.86 -13.62
N MET A 129 3.53 6.48 -14.25
CA MET A 129 3.32 7.30 -15.46
C MET A 129 3.23 6.45 -16.72
N ASP A 130 4.00 5.35 -16.75
CA ASP A 130 4.01 4.40 -17.86
C ASP A 130 3.21 3.15 -17.50
N SER A 131 2.36 2.70 -18.42
CA SER A 131 1.63 1.45 -18.27
C SER A 131 2.56 0.24 -18.47
N PRO A 132 2.39 -0.83 -17.68
CA PRO A 132 3.13 -2.07 -17.90
C PRO A 132 2.71 -2.73 -19.22
N GLN A 133 3.55 -3.63 -19.74
CA GLN A 133 3.15 -4.52 -20.84
C GLN A 133 2.15 -5.53 -20.30
N TYR A 134 0.87 -5.20 -20.40
CA TYR A 134 -0.25 -5.98 -19.90
C TYR A 134 -1.31 -6.09 -21.01
N ALA A 135 -1.58 -7.31 -21.45
CA ALA A 135 -2.74 -7.57 -22.28
C ALA A 135 -3.98 -7.52 -21.40
N ASP A 136 -5.03 -6.80 -21.82
CA ASP A 136 -6.26 -6.68 -21.05
C ASP A 136 -6.84 -8.08 -20.74
N GLY A 137 -7.23 -8.31 -19.49
CA GLY A 137 -7.64 -9.63 -18.99
C GLY A 137 -6.52 -10.67 -18.82
N GLY A 138 -5.27 -10.32 -19.09
CA GLY A 138 -4.11 -11.20 -18.99
C GLY A 138 -3.84 -11.72 -17.57
N ASN A 139 -3.12 -12.85 -17.47
CA ASN A 139 -2.67 -13.41 -16.19
C ASN A 139 -1.28 -12.91 -15.78
N THR A 140 -0.61 -12.11 -16.62
CA THR A 140 0.75 -11.65 -16.38
C THR A 140 0.98 -10.27 -16.99
N ALA A 141 1.85 -9.48 -16.35
CA ALA A 141 2.35 -8.22 -16.89
C ALA A 141 3.88 -8.22 -16.89
N LYS A 142 4.50 -7.41 -17.75
CA LYS A 142 5.94 -7.09 -17.66
C LYS A 142 6.15 -5.61 -17.39
N TYR A 143 7.02 -5.31 -16.42
CA TYR A 143 7.41 -3.95 -16.08
C TYR A 143 8.83 -3.95 -15.50
N ALA A 144 9.64 -2.96 -15.87
CA ALA A 144 11.02 -2.81 -15.40
C ALA A 144 11.85 -4.12 -15.48
N GLY A 145 11.70 -4.88 -16.57
CA GLY A 145 12.40 -6.15 -16.79
C GLY A 145 11.90 -7.34 -15.95
N ARG A 146 10.82 -7.18 -15.16
CA ARG A 146 10.24 -8.22 -14.31
C ARG A 146 8.92 -8.72 -14.87
N LYS A 147 8.63 -10.01 -14.68
CA LYS A 147 7.34 -10.64 -14.99
C LYS A 147 6.51 -10.76 -13.72
N TYR A 148 5.35 -10.13 -13.71
CA TYR A 148 4.36 -10.18 -12.65
C TYR A 148 3.28 -11.21 -13.00
N LYS A 149 2.73 -11.88 -11.98
CA LYS A 149 1.62 -12.82 -12.13
C LYS A 149 0.38 -12.28 -11.42
N LYS A 150 -0.78 -12.41 -12.03
CA LYS A 150 -2.05 -12.01 -11.41
C LYS A 150 -2.24 -12.75 -10.09
N PHE A 151 -2.45 -11.98 -9.04
CA PHE A 151 -2.71 -12.45 -7.68
C PHE A 151 -4.20 -12.37 -7.36
N SER A 152 -4.83 -11.25 -7.70
CA SER A 152 -6.26 -11.00 -7.44
C SER A 152 -6.91 -10.27 -8.62
N ARG A 153 -8.24 -10.35 -8.67
CA ARG A 153 -9.11 -9.46 -9.45
C ARG A 153 -10.41 -9.30 -8.68
N GLY A 154 -10.92 -8.09 -8.56
CA GLY A 154 -12.16 -7.84 -7.83
C GLY A 154 -12.64 -6.41 -7.92
N GLY A 155 -13.49 -6.02 -6.98
CA GLY A 155 -13.89 -4.63 -6.76
C GLY A 155 -13.37 -4.14 -5.41
N ALA A 156 -12.92 -2.89 -5.35
CA ALA A 156 -12.56 -2.22 -4.10
C ALA A 156 -13.53 -1.07 -3.84
N GLN A 157 -14.12 -1.04 -2.64
CA GLN A 157 -15.04 0.00 -2.19
C GLN A 157 -14.41 0.83 -1.07
N VAL A 158 -14.55 2.16 -1.14
CA VAL A 158 -14.16 3.05 -0.03
C VAL A 158 -15.16 2.90 1.12
N ASN A 159 -14.68 2.46 2.28
CA ASN A 159 -15.48 2.28 3.49
C ASN A 159 -15.40 3.49 4.44
N PHE A 160 -14.23 4.12 4.53
CA PHE A 160 -14.00 5.27 5.40
C PHE A 160 -12.99 6.23 4.75
N VAL A 161 -13.14 7.53 5.04
CA VAL A 161 -12.29 8.61 4.51
C VAL A 161 -11.96 9.59 5.64
N LEU A 162 -10.69 9.95 5.76
CA LEU A 162 -10.19 10.95 6.69
C LEU A 162 -9.05 11.74 6.03
N GLY A 163 -8.94 13.04 6.33
CA GLY A 163 -7.91 13.91 5.76
C GLY A 163 -8.27 14.39 4.35
N GLU A 164 -7.27 14.66 3.52
CA GLU A 164 -7.42 15.29 2.21
C GLU A 164 -6.88 14.44 1.05
N PHE A 165 -7.43 14.63 -0.14
CA PHE A 165 -7.14 13.83 -1.33
C PHE A 165 -7.11 14.68 -2.60
N TYR A 166 -6.25 14.28 -3.55
CA TYR A 166 -6.09 14.91 -4.86
C TYR A 166 -7.18 14.52 -5.88
N TRP A 167 -8.21 13.79 -5.44
CA TRP A 167 -9.43 13.53 -6.20
C TRP A 167 -10.65 13.59 -5.29
N LYS A 168 -11.85 13.62 -5.89
CA LYS A 168 -13.13 13.77 -5.20
C LYS A 168 -13.60 12.46 -4.56
N VAL A 169 -12.75 11.85 -3.74
CA VAL A 169 -13.06 10.61 -3.02
C VAL A 169 -14.29 10.80 -2.13
N LYS A 170 -15.13 9.77 -2.03
CA LYS A 170 -16.21 9.68 -1.03
C LYS A 170 -16.43 8.22 -0.64
N ARG A 171 -17.04 8.00 0.52
CA ARG A 171 -17.45 6.65 0.93
C ARG A 171 -18.43 6.07 -0.08
N GLY A 172 -18.27 4.79 -0.37
CA GLY A 172 -19.09 4.05 -1.33
C GLY A 172 -18.53 4.07 -2.75
N ASP A 173 -17.53 4.91 -3.05
CA ASP A 173 -16.83 4.87 -4.34
C ASP A 173 -16.26 3.47 -4.58
N THR A 174 -16.50 2.95 -5.78
CA THR A 174 -16.06 1.61 -6.21
C THR A 174 -15.18 1.70 -7.44
N VAL A 175 -14.16 0.84 -7.47
CA VAL A 175 -13.31 0.64 -8.64
C VAL A 175 -13.13 -0.85 -8.88
N SER A 176 -12.93 -1.23 -10.14
CA SER A 176 -12.45 -2.57 -10.48
C SER A 176 -10.94 -2.63 -10.30
N THR A 177 -10.43 -3.72 -9.75
CA THR A 177 -9.01 -3.89 -9.39
C THR A 177 -8.43 -5.17 -9.98
N ILE A 178 -7.14 -5.09 -10.34
CA ILE A 178 -6.31 -6.25 -10.66
C ILE A 178 -4.95 -6.05 -10.00
N ASP A 179 -4.56 -6.96 -9.10
CA ASP A 179 -3.22 -6.98 -8.53
C ASP A 179 -2.37 -8.05 -9.21
N LEU A 180 -1.18 -7.66 -9.66
CA LEU A 180 -0.16 -8.56 -10.18
C LEU A 180 1.09 -8.49 -9.33
N VAL A 181 1.62 -9.64 -8.93
CA VAL A 181 2.68 -9.74 -7.93
C VAL A 181 3.94 -10.38 -8.51
N ALA A 182 5.09 -9.81 -8.16
CA ALA A 182 6.43 -10.35 -8.32
C ALA A 182 7.24 -9.96 -7.07
N PRO A 183 7.14 -10.71 -5.95
CA PRO A 183 7.62 -10.26 -4.65
C PRO A 183 9.09 -9.83 -4.70
N PRO A 184 9.47 -8.71 -4.04
CA PRO A 184 8.66 -7.88 -3.13
C PRO A 184 7.70 -6.89 -3.82
N TYR A 185 7.56 -6.91 -5.14
CA TYR A 185 6.83 -5.88 -5.88
C TYR A 185 5.42 -6.32 -6.27
N MET A 186 4.53 -5.33 -6.40
CA MET A 186 3.16 -5.48 -6.89
C MET A 186 2.84 -4.35 -7.86
N LEU A 187 2.06 -4.66 -8.89
CA LEU A 187 1.40 -3.72 -9.77
C LEU A 187 -0.09 -3.82 -9.49
N SER A 188 -0.72 -2.70 -9.17
CA SER A 188 -2.17 -2.62 -8.97
C SER A 188 -2.76 -1.75 -10.07
N TYR A 189 -3.73 -2.31 -10.79
CA TYR A 189 -4.54 -1.61 -11.76
C TYR A 189 -5.88 -1.29 -11.15
N GLU A 190 -6.28 -0.02 -11.15
CA GLU A 190 -7.65 0.38 -10.80
C GLU A 190 -8.32 1.04 -11.99
N LYS A 191 -9.59 0.69 -12.23
CA LYS A 191 -10.41 1.28 -13.28
C LYS A 191 -11.80 1.64 -12.75
N ASP A 192 -12.23 2.85 -13.06
CA ASP A 192 -13.56 3.38 -12.80
C ASP A 192 -14.18 3.92 -14.11
N GLN A 193 -15.24 4.73 -14.00
CA GLN A 193 -15.90 5.36 -15.14
C GLN A 193 -15.12 6.53 -15.75
N HIS A 194 -14.15 7.11 -15.02
CA HIS A 194 -13.38 8.28 -15.45
C HIS A 194 -12.02 7.91 -16.04
N GLY A 195 -11.57 6.67 -15.85
CA GLY A 195 -10.35 6.16 -16.46
C GLY A 195 -9.77 4.98 -15.71
N HIS A 196 -8.45 4.86 -15.79
CA HIS A 196 -7.70 3.86 -15.04
C HIS A 196 -6.38 4.45 -14.54
N ASN A 197 -5.83 3.84 -13.51
CA ASN A 197 -4.51 4.14 -13.00
C ASN A 197 -3.71 2.85 -12.76
N TRP A 198 -2.40 3.00 -12.70
CA TRP A 198 -1.48 1.96 -12.29
C TRP A 198 -0.67 2.44 -11.11
N THR A 199 -0.49 1.57 -10.13
CA THR A 199 0.32 1.81 -8.94
C THR A 199 1.38 0.73 -8.83
N HIS A 200 2.62 1.13 -8.61
CA HIS A 200 3.71 0.22 -8.27
C HIS A 200 3.95 0.26 -6.77
N THR A 201 3.94 -0.92 -6.13
CA THR A 201 4.07 -1.07 -4.68
C THR A 201 5.26 -1.97 -4.35
N ALA A 202 6.17 -1.49 -3.51
CA ALA A 202 7.22 -2.29 -2.90
C ALA A 202 6.79 -2.72 -1.49
N TYR A 203 6.88 -4.02 -1.18
CA TYR A 203 6.70 -4.52 0.18
C TYR A 203 7.79 -3.93 1.08
N ILE A 204 7.39 -3.37 2.22
CA ILE A 204 8.30 -2.87 3.24
C ILE A 204 8.01 -3.56 4.57
N GLU A 205 9.06 -3.77 5.36
CA GLU A 205 8.91 -4.37 6.68
C GLU A 205 8.26 -3.36 7.65
N PRO A 206 7.37 -3.79 8.56
CA PRO A 206 6.65 -2.89 9.47
C PRO A 206 7.58 -1.99 10.28
N GLU A 207 8.77 -2.48 10.64
CA GLU A 207 9.77 -1.75 11.42
C GLU A 207 10.28 -0.50 10.69
N ILE A 208 10.27 -0.49 9.35
CA ILE A 208 10.62 0.68 8.55
C ILE A 208 9.57 1.78 8.76
N VAL A 209 8.29 1.43 8.66
CA VAL A 209 7.17 2.36 8.89
C VAL A 209 7.16 2.85 10.34
N GLN A 210 7.35 1.93 11.29
CA GLN A 210 7.40 2.24 12.71
C GLN A 210 8.48 3.28 13.02
N LYS A 211 9.69 3.07 12.51
CA LYS A 211 10.81 4.00 12.69
C LYS A 211 10.58 5.32 11.96
N ALA A 212 10.07 5.28 10.73
CA ALA A 212 9.88 6.46 9.91
C ALA A 212 8.88 7.45 10.53
N PHE A 213 7.78 6.96 11.10
CA PHE A 213 6.68 7.76 11.64
C PHE A 213 6.58 7.73 13.17
N GLN A 214 7.60 7.20 13.86
CA GLN A 214 7.71 7.14 15.32
C GLN A 214 6.48 6.50 16.00
N ILE A 215 5.99 5.40 15.42
CA ILE A 215 4.79 4.73 15.89
C ILE A 215 5.14 3.91 17.14
N GLU A 216 4.45 4.18 18.24
CA GLU A 216 4.70 3.48 19.52
C GLU A 216 4.38 1.99 19.42
N LYS A 217 3.21 1.64 18.87
CA LYS A 217 2.71 0.27 18.81
C LYS A 217 2.30 -0.11 17.39
N MET A 218 3.13 -0.90 16.73
CA MET A 218 2.85 -1.44 15.40
C MET A 218 1.93 -2.68 15.50
N PRO A 219 0.85 -2.77 14.70
CA PRO A 219 0.02 -3.98 14.65
C PRO A 219 0.80 -5.22 14.21
N PHE A 220 0.46 -6.37 14.80
CA PHE A 220 1.04 -7.65 14.39
C PHE A 220 0.59 -8.06 12.99
N ARG A 221 1.51 -8.63 12.22
CA ARG A 221 1.23 -9.27 10.93
C ARG A 221 0.29 -10.45 11.10
N ARG A 222 -0.76 -10.50 10.29
CA ARG A 222 -1.65 -11.66 10.20
C ARG A 222 -1.50 -12.31 8.83
N ARG A 223 -1.34 -13.64 8.84
CA ARG A 223 -1.21 -14.46 7.63
C ARG A 223 0.01 -14.04 6.78
N ILE A 224 -0.11 -14.13 5.46
CA ILE A 224 0.93 -13.83 4.48
C ILE A 224 0.44 -12.68 3.61
N GLY A 225 1.26 -11.65 3.45
CA GLY A 225 0.95 -10.49 2.61
C GLY A 225 1.04 -10.81 1.12
N ALA A 226 0.26 -10.11 0.30
CA ALA A 226 0.12 -10.37 -1.15
C ALA A 226 1.48 -10.45 -1.88
N ASN A 227 2.35 -9.46 -1.67
CA ASN A 227 3.68 -9.37 -2.24
C ASN A 227 4.80 -9.60 -1.21
N GLN A 228 4.50 -10.26 -0.09
CA GLN A 228 5.50 -10.58 0.93
C GLN A 228 6.58 -11.53 0.35
N PRO A 229 7.87 -11.19 0.49
CA PRO A 229 8.95 -12.10 0.11
C PRO A 229 8.90 -13.40 0.90
N ASN A 230 9.05 -14.53 0.20
CA ASN A 230 9.16 -15.83 0.85
C ASN A 230 10.58 -16.03 1.40
N LYS A 231 10.78 -15.69 2.68
CA LYS A 231 12.07 -15.88 3.39
C LYS A 231 12.54 -17.33 3.36
N ALA A 232 11.63 -18.31 3.49
CA ALA A 232 11.99 -19.73 3.45
C ALA A 232 12.58 -20.17 2.11
N LYS A 233 12.15 -19.56 0.99
CA LYS A 233 12.74 -19.83 -0.33
C LYS A 233 14.18 -19.33 -0.43
N GLU A 234 14.51 -18.21 0.20
CA GLU A 234 15.88 -17.70 0.27
C GLU A 234 16.74 -18.56 1.19
N SER A 235 16.25 -18.89 2.38
CA SER A 235 16.94 -19.79 3.31
C SER A 235 17.18 -21.17 2.69
N TRP A 236 16.18 -21.75 2.00
CA TRP A 236 16.33 -23.03 1.32
C TRP A 236 17.45 -23.03 0.28
N LYS A 237 17.63 -21.95 -0.49
CA LYS A 237 18.76 -21.85 -1.43
C LYS A 237 20.11 -21.96 -0.73
N GLN A 238 20.22 -21.42 0.49
CA GLN A 238 21.44 -21.46 1.29
C GLN A 238 21.64 -22.83 1.95
N VAL A 239 20.58 -23.44 2.50
CA VAL A 239 20.70 -24.70 3.24
C VAL A 239 20.61 -25.96 2.38
N ARG A 240 20.08 -25.88 1.14
CA ARG A 240 19.86 -27.08 0.30
C ARG A 240 21.13 -27.88 0.05
N LEU A 241 22.27 -27.22 -0.11
CA LEU A 241 23.54 -27.91 -0.40
C LEU A 241 24.02 -28.68 0.82
N ILE A 242 23.93 -28.07 2.01
CA ILE A 242 24.24 -28.72 3.28
C ILE A 242 23.26 -29.87 3.52
N TYR A 243 21.97 -29.65 3.29
CA TYR A 243 20.93 -30.68 3.41
C TYR A 243 21.23 -31.91 2.55
N PHE A 244 21.52 -31.71 1.25
CA PHE A 244 21.83 -32.83 0.36
C PHE A 244 23.17 -33.50 0.69
N ALA A 245 24.17 -32.75 1.18
CA ALA A 245 25.43 -33.33 1.64
C ALA A 245 25.23 -34.22 2.87
N VAL A 246 24.48 -33.74 3.88
CA VAL A 246 24.13 -34.52 5.07
C VAL A 246 23.29 -35.74 4.70
N LEU A 247 22.30 -35.57 3.81
CA LEU A 247 21.47 -36.67 3.33
C LEU A 247 22.30 -37.75 2.65
N ALA A 248 23.26 -37.37 1.80
CA ALA A 248 24.17 -38.31 1.15
C ALA A 248 25.06 -39.07 2.15
N ILE A 249 25.57 -38.40 3.18
CA ILE A 249 26.35 -39.03 4.26
C ILE A 249 25.49 -40.04 5.01
N VAL A 250 24.26 -39.69 5.37
CA VAL A 250 23.33 -40.59 6.08
C VAL A 250 23.01 -41.82 5.22
N ILE A 251 22.75 -41.65 3.93
CA ILE A 251 22.51 -42.76 3.00
C ILE A 251 23.76 -43.65 2.89
N ALA A 252 24.95 -43.06 2.75
CA ALA A 252 26.20 -43.82 2.68
C ALA A 252 26.45 -44.62 3.97
N MET A 253 26.20 -44.02 5.13
CA MET A 253 26.27 -44.71 6.42
C MET A 253 25.26 -45.87 6.47
N GLN A 254 24.01 -45.64 6.08
CA GLN A 254 22.99 -46.69 6.07
C GLN A 254 23.40 -47.87 5.18
N VAL A 255 23.85 -47.60 3.95
CA VAL A 255 24.33 -48.64 3.03
C VAL A 255 25.53 -49.38 3.63
N PHE A 256 26.48 -48.67 4.23
CA PHE A 256 27.65 -49.27 4.85
C PHE A 256 27.30 -50.19 6.04
N PHE A 257 26.39 -49.76 6.91
CA PHE A 257 25.96 -50.57 8.06
C PHE A 257 25.10 -51.76 7.62
N SER A 258 24.23 -51.60 6.62
CA SER A 258 23.44 -52.71 6.07
C SER A 258 24.33 -53.76 5.40
N ALA A 259 25.31 -53.36 4.59
CA ALA A 259 26.24 -54.30 3.95
C ALA A 259 27.06 -55.10 4.98
N ARG A 260 27.49 -54.48 6.08
CA ARG A 260 28.23 -55.18 7.15
C ARG A 260 27.38 -56.04 8.07
N ALA A 261 26.05 -55.89 8.04
CA ALA A 261 25.17 -56.76 8.79
C ALA A 261 25.03 -58.14 8.13
N GLU A 262 25.15 -58.21 6.80
CA GLU A 262 25.08 -59.46 6.04
C GLU A 262 26.35 -60.32 6.20
N ASP A 263 27.52 -59.71 6.42
CA ASP A 263 28.79 -60.41 6.66
C ASP A 263 28.87 -61.14 8.03
N LYS A 264 27.81 -61.09 8.85
CA LYS A 264 27.76 -61.67 10.21
C LYS A 264 26.79 -62.85 10.38
N ILE A 265 26.29 -63.42 9.28
CA ILE A 265 25.49 -64.66 9.25
C ILE A 265 26.31 -65.75 8.54
#